data_AF-A0AAD7FA33-F1
#
_entry.id   AF-A0AAD7FA33-F1
#
_cell.length_a   1.000
_cell.length_b   1.000
_cell.length_c   1.000
_cell.angle_alpha   90.00
_cell.angle_beta   90.00
_cell.angle_gamma   90.00
#
_symmetry.space_group_name_H-M   'P 1'
#
loop_
_entity.id
_entity.type
_entity.pdbx_description
1 polymer ?
#
loop_
_entity_poly.entity_id
_entity_poly.type
_entity_poly.pdbx_seq_one_letter_code
_entity_poly.pdbx_strand_id
1 'polypeptide(L)'
;MKHDDRYSPEIRTTPANLRSRESSLYLSIFGNTSTGVAPKEFVNIFFREERLPIEEGWKRSEILITPETMNDMEDFIVANSNWTQSQACEPLVIGPHSII
;
A
#
# COMPACT_ATOMS: atom_id res chain seq x y z
N MET A 1 -6.49 -4.54 -25.43
CA MET A 1 -7.07 -3.22 -25.13
C MET A 1 -7.98 -3.36 -23.93
N LYS A 2 -7.58 -2.83 -22.76
CA LYS A 2 -8.41 -2.08 -21.80
C LYS A 2 -7.50 -1.44 -20.76
N HIS A 3 -7.16 -0.17 -20.97
CA HIS A 3 -7.03 0.78 -19.87
C HIS A 3 -8.45 1.02 -19.34
N ASP A 4 -8.67 0.92 -18.04
CA ASP A 4 -9.87 1.47 -17.42
C ASP A 4 -9.44 2.50 -16.38
N ASP A 5 -9.16 3.70 -16.90
CA ASP A 5 -8.74 4.92 -16.21
C ASP A 5 -9.92 5.91 -16.09
N ARG A 6 -11.14 5.39 -15.96
CA ARG A 6 -12.43 6.05 -16.27
C ARG A 6 -12.66 7.49 -15.81
N TYR A 7 -11.87 8.03 -14.88
CA TYR A 7 -12.08 9.36 -14.29
C TYR A 7 -10.92 10.34 -14.45
N SER A 8 -9.71 9.91 -14.80
CA SER A 8 -8.58 10.82 -14.97
C SER A 8 -7.86 10.56 -16.30
N PRO A 9 -7.95 11.48 -17.27
CA PRO A 9 -7.26 11.33 -18.55
C PRO A 9 -5.73 11.47 -18.42
N GLU A 10 -5.23 11.96 -17.29
CA GLU A 10 -3.80 12.16 -17.00
C GLU A 10 -3.24 11.16 -15.99
N ILE A 11 -3.93 10.03 -15.76
CA ILE A 11 -3.46 9.07 -14.76
C ILE A 11 -2.13 8.46 -15.17
N ARG A 12 -1.21 8.40 -14.21
CA ARG A 12 0.10 7.75 -14.36
C ARG A 12 0.13 6.50 -13.52
N THR A 13 0.30 5.34 -14.17
CA THR A 13 0.45 4.06 -13.49
C THR A 13 1.84 3.50 -13.76
N THR A 14 2.68 3.56 -12.72
CA THR A 14 4.06 3.06 -12.68
C THR A 14 4.10 1.59 -12.24
N PRO A 15 5.28 0.96 -12.11
CA PRO A 15 5.41 -0.24 -11.31
C PRO A 15 4.68 -0.12 -9.95
N ALA A 16 4.01 -1.20 -9.54
CA ALA A 16 3.06 -1.18 -8.42
C ALA A 16 3.70 -1.14 -7.03
N ASN A 17 5.03 -1.23 -6.95
CA ASN A 17 5.80 -1.44 -5.72
C ASN A 17 5.44 -0.45 -4.60
N LEU A 18 5.38 0.86 -4.86
CA LEU A 18 5.03 1.83 -3.81
C LEU A 18 3.63 1.60 -3.23
N ARG A 19 2.62 1.45 -4.10
CA ARG A 19 1.22 1.23 -3.68
C ARG A 19 1.03 -0.10 -2.96
N SER A 20 1.67 -1.15 -3.46
CA SER A 20 1.63 -2.48 -2.84
C SER A 20 2.38 -2.49 -1.51
N ARG A 21 3.47 -1.74 -1.38
CA ARG A 21 4.24 -1.61 -0.14
C ARG A 21 3.49 -0.81 0.94
N GLU A 22 2.80 0.27 0.56
CA GLU A 22 1.89 0.98 1.47
C GLU A 22 0.75 0.07 1.93
N SER A 23 0.26 -0.79 1.03
CA SER A 23 -0.76 -1.79 1.36
C SER A 23 -0.27 -2.85 2.34
N SER A 24 0.92 -3.39 2.06
CA SER A 24 1.64 -4.29 2.96
C SER A 24 1.85 -3.67 4.35
N LEU A 25 2.14 -2.36 4.41
CA LEU A 25 2.38 -1.65 5.67
C LEU A 25 1.13 -1.61 6.56
N TYR A 26 0.00 -1.12 6.05
CA TYR A 26 -1.19 -1.00 6.91
C TYR A 26 -1.74 -2.38 7.29
N LEU A 27 -1.63 -3.39 6.42
CA LEU A 27 -2.02 -4.77 6.75
C LEU A 27 -1.11 -5.37 7.84
N SER A 28 0.18 -5.05 7.82
CA SER A 28 1.14 -5.49 8.83
C SER A 28 0.94 -4.80 10.17
N ILE A 29 0.61 -3.50 10.19
CA ILE A 29 0.39 -2.74 11.41
C ILE A 29 -0.91 -3.15 12.12
N PHE A 30 -1.99 -3.30 11.36
CA PHE A 30 -3.32 -3.54 11.91
C PHE A 30 -3.75 -5.01 11.91
N GLY A 31 -2.92 -5.89 11.35
CA GLY A 31 -3.24 -7.29 11.19
C GLY A 31 -2.11 -8.21 11.63
N ASN A 32 -1.94 -9.28 10.86
CA ASN A 32 -0.87 -10.24 11.06
C ASN A 32 0.16 -10.08 9.93
N THR A 33 1.43 -9.88 10.30
CA THR A 33 2.54 -9.65 9.37
C THR A 33 2.79 -10.80 8.40
N SER A 34 2.39 -12.04 8.76
CA SER A 34 2.58 -13.23 7.92
C SER A 34 1.39 -13.52 7.01
N THR A 35 0.15 -13.23 7.44
CA THR A 35 -1.05 -13.52 6.64
C THR A 35 -1.62 -12.31 5.91
N GLY A 36 -1.25 -11.09 6.31
CA GLY A 36 -1.78 -9.85 5.73
C GLY A 36 -3.26 -9.62 6.01
N VAL A 37 -3.83 -10.33 6.99
CA VAL A 37 -5.24 -10.18 7.37
C VAL A 37 -5.33 -9.17 8.51
N ALA A 38 -5.98 -8.04 8.24
CA ALA A 38 -6.27 -7.00 9.23
C ALA A 38 -7.80 -6.86 9.46
N PRO A 39 -8.26 -6.62 10.70
CA PRO A 39 -9.65 -6.27 10.96
C PRO A 39 -10.04 -4.98 10.22
N LYS A 40 -11.13 -5.05 9.46
CA LYS A 40 -11.63 -3.90 8.68
C LYS A 40 -11.90 -2.67 9.54
N GLU A 41 -12.36 -2.88 10.77
CA GLU A 41 -12.61 -1.81 11.74
C GLU A 41 -11.35 -1.00 12.03
N PHE A 42 -10.22 -1.66 12.30
CA PHE A 42 -8.95 -0.98 12.59
C PHE A 42 -8.45 -0.16 11.41
N VAL A 43 -8.50 -0.74 10.21
CA VAL A 43 -8.10 -0.06 8.97
C VAL A 43 -9.02 1.13 8.69
N ASN A 44 -10.33 0.99 8.89
CA ASN A 44 -11.29 2.07 8.70
C ASN A 44 -11.04 3.25 9.66
N ILE A 45 -10.80 2.98 10.94
CA ILE A 45 -10.50 4.01 11.93
C ILE A 45 -9.21 4.74 11.55
N PHE A 46 -8.16 4.00 11.21
CA PHE A 46 -6.89 4.60 10.83
C PHE A 46 -7.04 5.55 9.63
N PHE A 47 -7.68 5.12 8.54
CA PHE A 47 -7.80 5.96 7.34
C PHE A 47 -8.83 7.09 7.46
N ARG A 48 -9.87 6.95 8.29
CA ARG A 48 -10.93 7.97 8.43
C ARG A 48 -10.64 8.99 9.52
N GLU A 49 -9.92 8.59 10.55
CA GLU A 49 -9.68 9.40 11.75
C GLU A 49 -8.20 9.73 11.97
N GLU A 50 -7.29 9.13 11.18
CA GLU A 50 -5.83 9.22 11.38
C GLU A 50 -5.42 8.84 12.82
N ARG A 51 -6.19 7.92 13.44
CA ARG A 51 -6.07 7.51 14.84
C ARG A 51 -5.72 6.03 14.97
N LEU A 52 -4.98 5.69 16.02
CA LEU A 52 -4.76 4.30 16.40
C LEU A 52 -6.02 3.71 17.08
N PRO A 53 -6.50 2.52 16.67
CA PRO A 53 -7.74 1.92 17.16
C PRO A 53 -7.59 1.22 18.54
N ILE A 54 -6.99 1.94 19.50
CA ILE A 54 -6.65 1.41 20.83
C ILE A 54 -7.92 1.07 21.63
N GLU A 55 -8.95 1.91 21.55
CA GLU A 55 -10.24 1.69 22.23
C GLU A 55 -10.97 0.46 21.69
N GLU A 56 -10.74 0.14 20.41
CA GLU A 56 -11.26 -1.00 19.69
C GLU A 56 -10.40 -2.26 19.88
N GLY A 57 -9.37 -2.17 20.72
CA GLY A 57 -8.55 -3.31 21.15
C GLY A 57 -7.32 -3.55 20.29
N TRP A 58 -6.98 -2.66 19.37
CA TRP A 58 -5.70 -2.74 18.67
C TRP A 58 -4.55 -2.60 19.65
N LYS A 59 -3.53 -3.43 19.43
CA LYS A 59 -2.25 -3.36 20.12
C LYS A 59 -1.15 -3.34 19.07
N ARG A 60 -0.04 -2.71 19.41
CA ARG A 60 1.17 -2.76 18.57
C ARG A 60 1.55 -4.21 18.30
N SER A 61 1.94 -4.51 17.06
CA SER A 61 2.50 -5.82 16.71
C SER A 61 3.62 -6.22 17.66
N GLU A 62 3.55 -7.45 18.15
CA GLU A 62 4.62 -8.09 18.94
C GLU A 62 5.80 -8.51 18.05
N ILE A 63 5.54 -8.74 16.77
CA ILE A 63 6.54 -9.06 15.74
C ILE A 63 7.04 -7.75 15.14
N LEU A 64 8.37 -7.62 15.02
CA LEU A 64 8.99 -6.49 14.36
C LEU A 64 8.64 -6.49 12.87
N ILE A 65 8.09 -5.37 12.39
CA ILE A 65 7.83 -5.15 10.97
C ILE A 65 9.13 -4.63 10.35
N THR A 66 9.74 -5.44 9.48
CA THR A 66 10.97 -5.11 8.74
C THR A 66 10.68 -5.02 7.23
N PRO A 67 11.57 -4.40 6.44
CA PRO A 67 11.45 -4.43 4.98
C PRO A 67 11.26 -5.84 4.42
N GLU A 68 11.97 -6.82 4.96
CA GLU A 68 11.90 -8.22 4.51
C GLU A 68 10.51 -8.81 4.75
N THR A 69 9.94 -8.61 5.95
CA THR A 69 8.58 -9.09 6.27
C THR A 69 7.51 -8.43 5.41
N MET A 70 7.77 -7.21 4.93
CA MET A 70 6.85 -6.48 4.06
C MET A 70 6.96 -6.91 2.60
N ASN A 71 8.13 -7.37 2.14
CA ASN A 71 8.37 -7.77 0.76
C ASN A 71 7.50 -8.97 0.37
N ASP A 72 7.40 -9.99 1.23
CA ASP A 72 6.57 -11.18 0.95
C ASP A 72 5.09 -10.80 0.74
N MET A 73 4.60 -9.84 1.54
CA MET A 73 3.24 -9.32 1.42
C MET A 73 3.08 -8.41 0.20
N GLU A 74 4.08 -7.60 -0.12
CA GLU A 74 4.11 -6.79 -1.35
C GLU A 74 4.01 -7.69 -2.59
N ASP A 75 4.84 -8.73 -2.67
CA ASP A 75 4.84 -9.71 -3.76
C ASP A 75 3.49 -10.42 -3.88
N PHE A 76 2.91 -10.83 -2.75
CA PHE A 76 1.57 -11.41 -2.72
C PHE A 76 0.51 -10.46 -3.28
N ILE A 77 0.53 -9.19 -2.86
CA ILE A 77 -0.42 -8.16 -3.34
C ILE A 77 -0.23 -7.93 -4.84
N VAL A 78 1.00 -7.75 -5.31
CA VAL A 78 1.32 -7.54 -6.73
C VAL A 78 0.83 -8.72 -7.56
N ALA A 79 1.14 -9.95 -7.16
CA ALA A 79 0.75 -11.16 -7.88
C ALA A 79 -0.77 -11.32 -8.01
N ASN A 80 -1.54 -10.85 -7.03
CA ASN A 80 -3.01 -10.97 -7.00
C ASN A 80 -3.75 -9.71 -7.49
N SER A 81 -3.04 -8.68 -7.94
CA SER A 81 -3.64 -7.39 -8.29
C SER A 81 -4.14 -7.29 -9.74
N ASN A 82 -3.77 -8.23 -10.62
CA ASN A 82 -3.94 -8.12 -12.08
C ASN A 82 -3.41 -6.78 -12.62
N TRP A 83 -2.32 -6.26 -12.05
CA TRP A 83 -1.78 -4.95 -12.40
C TRP A 83 -1.27 -4.88 -13.84
N THR A 84 -1.61 -3.78 -14.50
CA THR A 84 -1.01 -3.36 -15.77
C THR A 84 -0.54 -1.92 -15.61
N GLN A 85 0.67 -1.62 -16.07
CA GLN A 85 1.25 -0.29 -16.00
C GLN A 85 1.09 0.44 -17.34
N SER A 86 0.81 1.75 -17.31
CA SER A 86 0.80 2.61 -18.49
C SER A 86 2.22 3.03 -18.87
N GLN A 87 3.09 3.19 -17.88
CA GLN A 87 4.45 3.71 -18.04
C GLN A 87 5.40 2.99 -17.08
N ALA A 88 6.60 2.63 -17.57
CA ALA A 88 7.58 1.86 -16.79
C ALA A 88 8.46 2.73 -15.88
N CYS A 89 8.64 4.01 -16.22
CA CYS A 89 9.44 4.96 -15.45
C CYS A 89 8.73 6.32 -15.44
N GLU A 90 8.34 6.76 -14.25
CA GLU A 90 7.95 8.14 -13.99
C GLU A 90 9.04 8.75 -13.11
N PRO A 91 9.52 9.95 -13.46
CA PRO A 91 10.59 10.55 -12.71
C PRO A 91 10.05 11.10 -11.38
N LEU A 92 10.82 10.91 -10.30
CA LEU A 92 10.40 11.38 -8.98
C LEU A 92 10.63 12.88 -8.89
N VAL A 93 9.58 13.63 -8.55
CA VAL A 93 9.69 15.08 -8.33
C VAL A 93 10.37 15.34 -7.00
N ILE A 94 11.56 15.94 -7.05
CA ILE A 94 12.39 16.24 -5.86
C ILE A 94 12.37 17.73 -5.48
N GLY A 95 11.70 18.56 -6.28
CA GLY A 95 11.53 19.98 -6.03
C GLY A 95 10.91 20.71 -7.21
N PRO A 96 10.73 22.05 -7.10
CA PRO A 96 10.28 22.85 -8.23
C PRO A 96 11.20 22.65 -9.44
N HIS A 97 10.62 22.19 -10.56
CA HIS A 97 11.34 21.88 -11.82
C HIS A 97 12.47 20.85 -11.71
N SER A 98 12.51 20.04 -10.65
CA SER A 98 13.59 19.08 -10.41
C SER A 98 13.04 17.67 -10.31
N ILE A 99 13.59 16.74 -11.10
CA ILE A 99 13.17 15.35 -11.18
C ILE A 99 14.38 14.40 -11.17
N ILE A 100 14.21 13.17 -10.71
CA ILE A 100 15.19 12.06 -10.81
C ILE A 100 14.60 10.84 -11.51
#